data_AF-A0A3D1X8G8-F1
#
_entry.id   AF-A0A3D1X8G8-F1
#
_cell.length_a   1.000
_cell.length_b   1.000
_cell.length_c   1.000
_cell.angle_alpha   90.00
_cell.angle_beta   90.00
_cell.angle_gamma   90.00
#
_symmetry.space_group_name_H-M   'P 1'
#
loop_
_entity.id
_entity.type
_entity.pdbx_description
1 polymer ?
#
loop_
_entity_poly.entity_id
_entity_poly.type
_entity_poly.pdbx_seq_one_letter_code
_entity_poly.pdbx_strand_id
1 'polypeptide(L)' 'VLPGAMFLLGYFDDGTPVMGLPGCVMYAGATVFDLILPRVAADVPVTRADIAALGEGGLCLGCKPCRYPLCPFGK' A
#
# COMPACT_ATOMS: atom_id res chain seq x y z
N VAL A 1 -2.87 -12.04 7.88
CA VAL A 1 -2.39 -11.41 6.63
C VAL A 1 -1.67 -10.13 7.01
N LEU A 2 -0.48 -9.88 6.46
CA LEU A 2 0.29 -8.67 6.75
C LEU A 2 -0.33 -7.45 6.05
N PRO A 3 -0.40 -6.28 6.69
CA PRO A 3 -0.95 -5.06 6.08
C PRO A 3 -0.26 -4.59 4.80
N GLY A 4 0.99 -5.01 4.57
CA GLY A 4 1.77 -4.70 3.37
C GLY A 4 1.74 -5.79 2.28
N ALA A 5 1.02 -6.89 2.47
CA ALA A 5 1.05 -8.04 1.56
C ALA A 5 -0.23 -8.16 0.72
N MET A 6 -0.15 -8.93 -0.38
CA MET A 6 -1.28 -9.29 -1.25
C MET A 6 -2.00 -8.08 -1.89
N PHE A 7 -1.26 -7.00 -2.15
CA PHE A 7 -1.76 -5.86 -2.91
C PHE A 7 -1.65 -6.12 -4.41
N LEU A 8 -2.70 -5.78 -5.14
CA LEU A 8 -2.74 -5.86 -6.60
C LEU A 8 -3.15 -4.50 -7.17
N LEU A 9 -2.48 -4.08 -8.24
CA LEU A 9 -2.81 -2.88 -8.99
C LEU A 9 -2.89 -3.22 -10.47
N GLY A 10 -4.00 -2.87 -11.10
CA GLY A 10 -4.19 -2.90 -12.54
C GLY A 10 -4.70 -1.56 -13.03
N TYR A 11 -4.59 -1.33 -14.33
CA TYR A 11 -5.12 -0.16 -15.02
C TYR A 11 -5.93 -0.65 -16.22
N PHE A 12 -7.10 -0.06 -16.42
CA PHE A 12 -7.83 -0.18 -17.69
C PHE A 12 -7.16 0.65 -18.78
N ASP A 13 -7.56 0.41 -20.04
CA ASP A 13 -7.00 1.12 -21.20
C ASP A 13 -7.22 2.64 -21.16
N ASP A 14 -8.25 3.10 -20.45
CA ASP A 14 -8.56 4.52 -20.22
C ASP A 14 -7.79 5.14 -19.04
N GLY A 15 -6.91 4.36 -18.39
CA GLY A 15 -6.13 4.77 -17.22
C GLY A 15 -6.84 4.59 -15.88
N THR A 16 -8.08 4.09 -15.87
CA THR A 16 -8.81 3.86 -14.61
C THR A 16 -8.11 2.79 -13.75
N PRO A 17 -7.71 3.10 -12.50
CA PRO A 17 -7.00 2.16 -11.64
C PRO A 17 -7.96 1.17 -10.94
N VAL A 18 -7.53 -0.08 -10.80
CA VAL A 18 -8.20 -1.11 -10.00
C VAL A 18 -7.24 -1.64 -8.95
N MET A 19 -7.64 -1.58 -7.68
CA MET A 19 -6.83 -2.03 -6.56
C MET A 19 -7.46 -3.22 -5.83
N GLY A 20 -6.73 -4.33 -5.78
CA GLY A 20 -7.04 -5.46 -4.91
C GLY A 20 -6.42 -5.26 -3.53
N LEU A 21 -7.25 -5.22 -2.49
CA LEU A 21 -6.81 -4.96 -1.11
C LEU A 21 -6.89 -6.23 -0.25
N PRO A 22 -5.93 -6.44 0.67
CA PRO A 22 -6.04 -7.52 1.64
C PRO A 22 -7.15 -7.22 2.65
N GLY A 23 -7.87 -8.25 3.11
CA GLY A 23 -8.97 -8.07 4.07
C GLY A 23 -8.57 -7.39 5.39
N CYS A 24 -7.28 -7.42 5.76
CA CYS A 24 -6.78 -6.73 6.94
C CYS A 24 -6.84 -5.18 6.84
N VAL A 25 -7.08 -4.62 5.65
CA VAL A 25 -7.23 -3.17 5.46
C VAL A 25 -8.33 -2.56 6.31
N MET A 26 -9.36 -3.33 6.65
CA MET A 26 -10.48 -2.85 7.48
C MET A 26 -10.11 -2.64 8.95
N TYR A 27 -9.00 -3.22 9.42
CA TYR A 27 -8.67 -3.29 10.85
C TYR A 27 -7.25 -2.84 11.19
N ALA A 28 -6.35 -2.79 10.21
CA ALA A 28 -4.98 -2.32 10.40
C ALA A 28 -4.95 -0.78 10.31
N GLY A 29 -4.26 -0.12 11.25
CA GLY A 29 -4.17 1.34 11.27
C GLY A 29 -3.31 1.97 10.16
N ALA A 30 -2.53 1.17 9.43
CA ALA A 30 -1.80 1.57 8.23
C ALA A 30 -1.53 0.32 7.37
N THR A 31 -1.67 0.46 6.06
CA THR A 31 -1.54 -0.61 5.07
C THR A 31 -0.83 -0.11 3.80
N VAL A 32 -0.52 -1.02 2.88
CA VAL A 32 0.02 -0.66 1.55
C VAL A 32 -0.91 0.24 0.75
N PHE A 33 -2.22 0.21 1.04
CA PHE A 33 -3.19 1.11 0.43
C PHE A 33 -2.88 2.58 0.76
N ASP A 34 -2.46 2.87 2.00
CA ASP A 34 -2.11 4.23 2.46
C ASP A 34 -0.83 4.77 1.78
N LEU A 35 -0.01 3.89 1.18
CA LEU A 35 1.18 4.26 0.41
C LEU A 35 0.84 4.52 -1.07
N ILE A 36 -0.04 3.69 -1.65
CA ILE A 36 -0.32 3.69 -3.09
C ILE A 36 -1.46 4.64 -3.46
N LEU A 37 -2.54 4.68 -2.66
CA LEU A 37 -3.72 5.50 -2.93
C LEU A 37 -3.37 6.97 -3.19
N PRO A 38 -2.51 7.64 -2.40
CA PRO A 38 -2.20 9.05 -2.65
C PRO A 38 -1.55 9.30 -4.02
N ARG A 39 -0.74 8.37 -4.52
CA ARG A 39 -0.11 8.48 -5.85
C ARG A 39 -1.15 8.37 -6.95
N VAL A 40 -2.02 7.36 -6.84
CA VAL A 40 -3.05 7.10 -7.83
C VAL A 40 -4.11 8.21 -7.84
N ALA A 41 -4.51 8.70 -6.68
CA ALA A 41 -5.44 9.84 -6.56
C ALA A 41 -4.85 11.16 -7.09
N ALA A 42 -3.52 11.24 -7.22
CA ALA A 42 -2.81 12.38 -7.81
C ALA A 42 -2.47 12.16 -9.29
N ASP A 43 -3.06 11.16 -9.95
CA ASP A 43 -2.75 10.74 -11.32
C ASP A 43 -1.26 10.46 -11.56
N VAL A 44 -0.52 10.09 -10.51
CA VAL A 44 0.87 9.65 -10.61
C VAL A 44 0.87 8.15 -10.90
N PRO A 45 1.33 7.71 -12.09
CA PRO A 45 1.36 6.30 -12.43
C PRO A 45 2.23 5.51 -11.46
N VAL A 46 1.74 4.34 -11.06
CA VAL A 46 2.47 3.40 -10.21
C VAL A 46 2.90 2.24 -11.07
N THR A 47 4.22 2.08 -11.21
CA THR A 47 4.81 1.04 -12.03
C THR A 47 5.04 -0.24 -11.23
N ARG A 48 5.29 -1.34 -11.94
CA ARG A 48 5.75 -2.59 -11.32
C ARG A 48 7.01 -2.38 -10.46
N ALA A 49 7.91 -1.49 -10.88
CA ALA A 49 9.14 -1.21 -10.14
C ALA A 49 8.85 -0.49 -8.82
N ASP A 50 7.89 0.45 -8.80
CA ASP A 50 7.45 1.12 -7.58
C ASP A 50 6.89 0.10 -6.57
N ILE A 51 6.06 -0.84 -7.02
CA ILE A 51 5.49 -1.89 -6.15
C ILE A 51 6.58 -2.85 -5.64
N ALA A 52 7.52 -3.24 -6.51
CA ALA A 52 8.61 -4.14 -6.13
C ALA A 52 9.53 -3.51 -5.07
N ALA A 53 9.76 -2.19 -5.14
CA ALA A 53 10.55 -1.46 -4.15
C ALA A 53 9.92 -1.49 -2.74
N LEU A 54 8.59 -1.65 -2.64
CA LEU A 54 7.88 -1.76 -1.36
C LEU A 54 7.94 -3.19 -0.75
N GLY A 55 8.55 -4.16 -1.44
CA GLY A 55 8.55 -5.56 -1.02
C GLY A 55 9.14 -5.80 0.37
N GLU A 56 10.20 -5.07 0.73
CA GLU A 56 10.84 -5.16 2.05
C GLU A 56 10.10 -4.36 3.13
N GLY A 57 9.40 -3.28 2.75
CA GLY A 57 8.74 -2.34 3.65
C GLY A 57 7.36 -2.79 4.16
N GLY A 58 6.89 -3.98 3.78
CA GLY A 58 5.53 -4.46 4.08
C GLY A 58 5.27 -4.90 5.53
N LEU A 59 6.29 -4.89 6.40
CA LEU A 59 6.19 -5.35 7.78
C LEU A 59 5.64 -4.26 8.72
N CYS A 60 4.42 -4.46 9.22
CA CYS A 60 3.84 -3.61 10.26
C CYS A 60 4.09 -4.22 11.65
N LEU A 61 4.69 -3.45 12.57
CA LEU A 61 5.04 -3.89 13.93
C LEU A 61 3.87 -3.83 14.94
N GLY A 62 2.69 -3.34 14.53
CA GLY A 62 1.51 -3.31 15.40
C GLY A 62 1.63 -2.42 16.65
N CYS A 63 2.42 -1.35 16.58
CA CYS A 63 2.68 -0.44 17.70
C CYS A 63 1.39 0.14 18.32
N LYS A 64 1.38 0.30 19.65
CA LYS A 64 0.34 1.01 20.40
C LYS A 64 0.97 2.12 21.25
N PRO A 65 0.74 3.42 20.95
CA PRO A 65 -0.06 3.96 19.83
C PRO A 65 0.61 3.74 18.46
N CYS A 66 -0.19 3.81 17.38
CA CYS A 66 0.33 3.74 16.01
C CYS A 66 1.29 4.91 15.75
N ARG A 67 2.42 4.62 15.09
CA ARG A 67 3.49 5.60 14.83
C ARG A 67 3.70 5.89 13.34
N TYR A 68 2.91 5.31 12.46
CA TYR A 68 2.99 5.60 11.03
C TYR A 68 2.76 7.10 10.78
N PRO A 69 3.51 7.78 9.89
CA PRO A 69 4.58 7.27 8.99
C PRO A 69 6.00 7.26 9.60
N LEU A 70 6.13 7.55 10.90
CA LEU A 70 7.38 7.53 11.66
C LEU A 70 7.73 6.11 12.16
N CYS A 71 7.64 5.13 11.28
CA CYS A 71 8.05 3.74 11.54
C CYS A 71 8.69 3.11 10.27
N PRO A 72 9.20 1.86 10.34
CA PRO A 72 9.79 1.18 9.19
C PRO A 72 8.79 0.78 8.09
N PHE A 73 7.49 0.80 8.38
CA PHE A 73 6.47 0.40 7.41
C PHE A 73 6.46 1.34 6.19
N GLY A 74 6.51 0.77 4.98
CA GLY A 74 6.51 1.50 3.71
C GLY A 74 7.84 2.13 3.31
N LYS A 75 8.97 1.70 3.89
CA LYS A 75 10.32 2.16 3.57
C LYS A 75 11.21 1.05 3.04
#